data_AF-A0A7S4IP85-F1
#
_entry.id   AF-A0A7S4IP85-F1
#
_cell.length_a   1.000
_cell.length_b   1.000
_cell.length_c   1.000
_cell.angle_alpha   90.00
_cell.angle_beta   90.00
_cell.angle_gamma   90.00
#
_symmetry.space_group_name_H-M   'P 1'
#
loop_
_entity.id
_entity.type
_entity.pdbx_description
1 polymer ?
#
loop_
_entity_poly.entity_id
_entity_poly.type
_entity_poly.pdbx_seq_one_letter_code
_entity_poly.pdbx_strand_id
1 'polypeptide(L)'
;ANLSIDSIIDGGTSDVGSIDPVKDFEKMISRRDVDLVDKAIEQMKERILQLLNDSVKDQLYPKAFGCVEALRVGCVQEEEPAAFNTFLRLMRSMHEGKRHNAFWMLIVDKKVSLIHEGECEESDITKEESEQVFRIQIFLLSHCISFWIQLRNPLLWIVLPLLQKMKLMTYLT
;
A
#
# COMPACT_ATOMS: atom_id res chain seq x y z
N ALA A 1 -10.28 6.40 -46.44
CA ALA A 1 -9.42 5.71 -45.47
C ALA A 1 -9.25 6.63 -44.27
N ASN A 2 -9.84 6.30 -43.14
CA ASN A 2 -9.57 7.02 -41.88
C ASN A 2 -8.24 6.46 -41.35
N LEU A 3 -7.15 7.16 -41.67
CA LEU A 3 -5.87 6.89 -41.03
C LEU A 3 -5.96 7.53 -39.64
N SER A 4 -6.22 6.72 -38.62
CA SER A 4 -6.12 7.16 -37.23
C SER A 4 -4.67 7.54 -36.94
N ILE A 5 -4.47 8.71 -36.32
CA ILE A 5 -3.17 9.16 -35.79
C ILE A 5 -2.58 8.13 -34.81
N ASP A 6 -3.41 7.24 -34.26
CA ASP A 6 -2.98 6.18 -33.33
C ASP A 6 -1.96 5.21 -33.94
N SER A 7 -1.99 4.99 -35.26
CA SER A 7 -1.05 4.05 -35.91
C SER A 7 0.32 4.65 -36.25
N ILE A 8 0.51 5.96 -36.07
CA ILE A 8 1.80 6.65 -36.36
C ILE A 8 2.64 6.82 -35.06
N ILE A 9 2.00 6.71 -33.89
CA ILE A 9 2.65 6.76 -32.57
C ILE A 9 2.97 5.34 -32.04
N ASP A 10 2.93 4.33 -32.91
CA ASP A 10 3.23 2.94 -32.56
C ASP A 10 4.75 2.62 -32.54
N GLY A 11 5.59 3.65 -32.43
CA GLY A 11 6.93 3.50 -31.91
C GLY A 11 6.81 3.26 -30.42
N GLY A 12 6.66 1.99 -30.02
CA GLY A 12 6.29 1.57 -28.67
C GLY A 12 6.89 2.42 -27.56
N THR A 13 6.06 2.83 -26.60
CA THR A 13 6.47 3.68 -25.48
C THR A 13 7.66 3.02 -24.76
N SER A 14 8.75 3.77 -24.58
CA SER A 14 9.97 3.29 -23.92
C SER A 14 10.08 3.74 -22.46
N ASP A 15 9.17 4.58 -22.00
CA ASP A 15 9.20 5.25 -20.71
C ASP A 15 7.77 5.49 -20.18
N VAL A 16 7.58 5.43 -18.87
CA VAL A 16 6.30 5.65 -18.19
C VAL A 16 6.04 7.15 -18.10
N GLY A 17 5.16 7.72 -18.93
CA GLY A 17 4.89 9.15 -19.00
C GLY A 17 4.13 9.72 -17.79
N SER A 18 4.01 11.05 -17.74
CA SER A 18 3.25 11.74 -16.68
C SER A 18 1.76 11.90 -16.99
N ILE A 19 1.37 11.75 -18.26
CA ILE A 19 -0.02 11.93 -18.73
C ILE A 19 -0.84 10.70 -18.36
N ASP A 20 -0.45 9.52 -18.84
CA ASP A 20 -1.12 8.24 -18.59
C ASP A 20 -0.11 7.14 -18.21
N PRO A 21 0.44 7.21 -16.98
CA PRO A 21 1.50 6.31 -16.55
C PRO A 21 1.10 4.84 -16.57
N VAL A 22 -0.16 4.52 -16.27
CA VAL A 22 -0.67 3.13 -16.25
C VAL A 22 -0.60 2.54 -17.64
N LYS A 23 -1.13 3.24 -18.65
CA LYS A 23 -1.12 2.78 -20.03
C LYS A 23 0.30 2.65 -20.60
N ASP A 24 1.18 3.59 -20.26
CA ASP A 24 2.58 3.52 -20.71
C ASP A 24 3.31 2.33 -20.09
N PHE A 25 3.09 2.07 -18.80
CA PHE A 25 3.65 0.89 -18.11
C PHE A 25 3.14 -0.42 -18.67
N GLU A 26 1.83 -0.56 -18.87
CA GLU A 26 1.22 -1.76 -19.48
C GLU A 26 1.80 -2.03 -20.86
N LYS A 27 1.98 -0.98 -21.68
CA LYS A 27 2.65 -1.10 -22.97
C LYS A 27 4.09 -1.59 -22.83
N MET A 28 4.86 -1.04 -21.89
CA MET A 28 6.26 -1.44 -21.69
C MET A 28 6.41 -2.90 -21.29
N ILE A 29 5.62 -3.39 -20.34
CA ILE A 29 5.70 -4.80 -19.90
C ILE A 29 5.13 -5.79 -20.93
N SER A 30 4.21 -5.34 -21.79
CA SER A 30 3.63 -6.19 -22.86
C SER A 30 4.56 -6.42 -24.06
N ARG A 31 5.64 -5.64 -24.17
CA ARG A 31 6.57 -5.71 -25.29
C ARG A 31 7.40 -6.99 -25.23
N ARG A 32 7.52 -7.64 -26.39
CA ARG A 32 8.31 -8.87 -26.57
C ARG A 32 9.59 -8.64 -27.38
N ASP A 33 9.74 -7.47 -27.98
CA ASP A 33 10.88 -7.10 -28.80
C ASP A 33 12.09 -6.62 -27.97
N VAL A 34 11.82 -5.99 -26.82
CA VAL A 34 12.83 -5.52 -25.87
C VAL A 34 12.31 -5.78 -24.46
N ASP A 35 13.16 -6.34 -23.61
CA ASP A 35 12.87 -6.47 -22.18
C ASP A 35 12.95 -5.09 -21.51
N LEU A 36 11.79 -4.59 -21.09
CA LEU A 36 11.62 -3.30 -20.43
C LEU A 36 11.01 -3.45 -19.04
N VAL A 37 10.86 -4.68 -18.51
CA VAL A 37 10.09 -4.95 -17.28
C VAL A 37 10.70 -4.21 -16.10
N ASP A 38 11.98 -4.43 -15.82
CA ASP A 38 12.71 -3.74 -14.73
C ASP A 38 12.63 -2.22 -14.85
N LYS A 39 12.84 -1.72 -16.07
CA LYS A 39 12.80 -0.29 -16.36
C LYS A 39 11.40 0.28 -16.12
N ALA A 40 10.35 -0.42 -16.54
CA ALA A 40 8.96 -0.01 -16.36
C ALA A 40 8.60 0.02 -14.86
N ILE A 41 9.01 -1.01 -14.12
CA ILE A 41 8.79 -1.13 -12.67
C ILE A 41 9.45 0.04 -11.93
N GLU A 42 10.73 0.32 -12.20
CA GLU A 42 11.44 1.42 -11.54
C GLU A 42 10.83 2.79 -11.88
N GLN A 43 10.51 3.03 -13.16
CA GLN A 43 9.87 4.29 -13.55
C GLN A 43 8.48 4.46 -12.94
N MET A 44 7.70 3.38 -12.81
CA MET A 44 6.39 3.45 -12.15
C MET A 44 6.54 3.80 -10.67
N LYS A 45 7.52 3.20 -9.96
CA LYS A 45 7.83 3.55 -8.56
C LYS A 45 8.19 5.04 -8.43
N GLU A 46 9.07 5.54 -9.28
CA GLU A 46 9.44 6.95 -9.30
C GLU A 46 8.23 7.85 -9.56
N ARG A 47 7.36 7.45 -10.50
CA ARG A 47 6.17 8.23 -10.86
C ARG A 47 5.16 8.29 -9.71
N ILE A 48 4.98 7.20 -8.96
CA ILE A 48 4.17 7.18 -7.73
C ILE A 48 4.73 8.19 -6.73
N LEU A 49 6.04 8.16 -6.47
CA LEU A 49 6.68 9.07 -5.51
C LEU A 49 6.56 10.54 -5.95
N GLN A 50 6.72 10.83 -7.24
CA GLN A 50 6.52 12.16 -7.81
C GLN A 50 5.08 12.64 -7.59
N LEU A 51 4.08 11.82 -7.93
CA LEU A 51 2.66 12.17 -7.74
C LEU A 51 2.32 12.48 -6.28
N LEU A 52 2.93 11.78 -5.32
CA LEU A 52 2.73 12.07 -3.90
C LEU A 52 3.39 13.38 -3.48
N ASN A 53 4.62 13.63 -3.93
CA ASN A 53 5.36 14.84 -3.59
C ASN A 53 4.72 16.10 -4.18
N ASP A 54 4.23 16.00 -5.41
CA ASP A 54 3.59 17.09 -6.16
C ASP A 54 2.12 17.29 -5.77
N SER A 55 1.52 16.34 -5.02
CA SER A 55 0.12 16.42 -4.61
C SER A 55 -0.11 17.61 -3.69
N VAL A 56 -0.99 18.52 -4.11
CA VAL A 56 -1.61 19.51 -3.22
C VAL A 56 -2.75 18.82 -2.50
N LYS A 57 -2.55 18.55 -1.20
CA LYS A 57 -3.44 17.68 -0.39
C LYS A 57 -3.54 16.28 -1.02
N ASP A 58 -4.74 15.85 -1.38
CA ASP A 58 -5.09 14.50 -1.84
C ASP A 58 -5.47 14.45 -3.33
N GLN A 59 -5.30 15.55 -4.07
CA GLN A 59 -5.74 15.67 -5.47
C GLN A 59 -5.12 14.62 -6.40
N LEU A 60 -3.86 14.23 -6.19
CA LEU A 60 -3.17 13.25 -7.02
C LEU A 60 -3.19 11.83 -6.44
N TYR A 61 -3.77 11.63 -5.26
CA TYR A 61 -3.82 10.30 -4.62
C TYR A 61 -4.58 9.25 -5.44
N PRO A 62 -5.73 9.55 -6.08
CA PRO A 62 -6.39 8.58 -6.94
C PRO A 62 -5.50 8.13 -8.11
N LYS A 63 -4.74 9.05 -8.70
CA LYS A 63 -3.81 8.74 -9.79
C LYS A 63 -2.63 7.90 -9.31
N ALA A 64 -2.00 8.31 -8.20
CA ALA A 64 -0.90 7.55 -7.59
C ALA A 64 -1.35 6.15 -7.16
N PHE A 65 -2.58 6.02 -6.66
CA PHE A 65 -3.15 4.74 -6.27
C PHE A 65 -3.37 3.82 -7.49
N GLY A 66 -3.92 4.35 -8.59
CA GLY A 66 -4.02 3.58 -9.84
C GLY A 66 -2.66 3.08 -10.36
N CYS A 67 -1.61 3.88 -10.20
CA CYS A 67 -0.23 3.43 -10.49
C CYS A 67 0.23 2.29 -9.59
N VAL A 68 -0.11 2.31 -8.28
CA VAL A 68 0.22 1.22 -7.35
C VAL A 68 -0.52 -0.07 -7.73
N GLU A 69 -1.80 0.02 -8.09
CA GLU A 69 -2.58 -1.14 -8.54
C GLU A 69 -1.99 -1.74 -9.83
N ALA A 70 -1.70 -0.91 -10.83
CA ALA A 70 -1.09 -1.34 -12.08
C ALA A 70 0.30 -1.96 -11.85
N LEU A 71 1.12 -1.36 -10.98
CA LEU A 71 2.42 -1.91 -10.61
C LEU A 71 2.28 -3.30 -9.98
N ARG A 72 1.33 -3.48 -9.06
CA ARG A 72 1.10 -4.78 -8.42
C ARG A 72 0.73 -5.84 -9.44
N VAL A 73 -0.22 -5.54 -10.32
CA VAL A 73 -0.68 -6.47 -11.36
C VAL A 73 0.45 -6.81 -12.31
N GLY A 74 1.23 -5.82 -12.75
CA GLY A 74 2.40 -6.03 -13.60
C GLY A 74 3.47 -6.91 -12.96
N CYS A 75 3.79 -6.67 -11.68
CA CYS A 75 4.74 -7.51 -10.94
C CYS A 75 4.26 -8.95 -10.75
N VAL A 76 2.96 -9.20 -10.61
CA VAL A 76 2.43 -10.58 -10.61
C VAL A 76 2.56 -11.20 -12.00
N GLN A 77 2.23 -10.47 -13.05
CA GLN A 77 2.25 -10.96 -14.43
C GLN A 77 3.66 -11.33 -14.91
N GLU A 78 4.65 -10.51 -14.57
CA GLU A 78 6.04 -10.71 -14.98
C GLU A 78 6.88 -11.43 -13.91
N GLU A 79 6.24 -12.07 -12.92
CA GLU A 79 6.88 -12.88 -11.88
C GLU A 79 7.95 -12.12 -11.06
N GLU A 80 7.72 -10.83 -10.81
CA GLU A 80 8.58 -9.92 -10.06
C GLU A 80 7.99 -9.48 -8.70
N PRO A 81 7.61 -10.42 -7.81
CA PRO A 81 6.92 -10.10 -6.56
C PRO A 81 7.81 -9.34 -5.56
N ALA A 82 9.12 -9.61 -5.58
CA ALA A 82 10.09 -8.97 -4.69
C ALA A 82 10.16 -7.46 -4.92
N ALA A 83 10.06 -7.02 -6.18
CA ALA A 83 10.11 -5.61 -6.56
C ALA A 83 8.94 -4.82 -5.97
N PHE A 84 7.72 -5.36 -6.05
CA PHE A 84 6.53 -4.74 -5.45
C PHE A 84 6.56 -4.82 -3.92
N ASN A 85 6.87 -5.99 -3.36
CA ASN A 85 6.84 -6.20 -1.91
C ASN A 85 7.83 -5.31 -1.17
N THR A 86 9.03 -5.15 -1.72
CA THR A 86 10.05 -4.23 -1.19
C THR A 86 9.56 -2.79 -1.25
N PHE A 87 8.97 -2.39 -2.38
CA PHE A 87 8.44 -1.05 -2.57
C PHE A 87 7.27 -0.74 -1.62
N LEU A 88 6.32 -1.66 -1.43
CA LEU A 88 5.17 -1.44 -0.54
C LEU A 88 5.61 -1.31 0.93
N ARG A 89 6.62 -2.08 1.36
CA ARG A 89 7.22 -1.94 2.71
C ARG A 89 7.93 -0.60 2.88
N LEU A 90 8.63 -0.13 1.85
CA LEU A 90 9.24 1.21 1.86
C LEU A 90 8.17 2.29 1.97
N MET A 91 7.10 2.20 1.17
CA MET A 91 5.96 3.11 1.20
C MET A 91 5.31 3.19 2.59
N ARG A 92 5.11 2.03 3.25
CA ARG A 92 4.67 1.96 4.65
C ARG A 92 5.59 2.77 5.55
N SER A 93 6.89 2.47 5.52
CA SER A 93 7.91 3.13 6.34
C SER A 93 7.94 4.65 6.13
N MET A 94 7.77 5.13 4.90
CA MET A 94 7.84 6.56 4.59
C MET A 94 6.55 7.33 4.92
N HIS A 95 5.40 6.69 4.93
CA HIS A 95 4.11 7.40 4.94
C HIS A 95 3.17 7.04 6.09
N GLU A 96 3.31 5.87 6.71
CA GLU A 96 2.53 5.49 7.89
C GLU A 96 2.81 6.47 9.04
N GLY A 97 1.76 7.13 9.53
CA GLY A 97 1.83 8.15 10.58
C GLY A 97 2.54 9.45 10.18
N LYS A 98 2.80 9.67 8.88
CA LYS A 98 3.61 10.79 8.34
C LYS A 98 2.82 11.65 7.35
N ARG A 99 3.51 12.52 6.60
CA ARG A 99 2.93 13.51 5.65
C ARG A 99 1.85 12.90 4.73
N HIS A 100 2.10 11.73 4.17
CA HIS A 100 1.19 11.06 3.24
C HIS A 100 0.40 9.91 3.90
N ASN A 101 0.12 10.00 5.21
CA ASN A 101 -0.64 8.96 5.90
C ASN A 101 -2.03 8.74 5.31
N ALA A 102 -2.70 9.78 4.80
CA ALA A 102 -3.98 9.61 4.13
C ALA A 102 -3.89 8.74 2.87
N PHE A 103 -2.78 8.81 2.13
CA PHE A 103 -2.51 7.90 1.01
C PHE A 103 -2.22 6.47 1.51
N TRP A 104 -1.43 6.33 2.58
CA TRP A 104 -1.21 5.01 3.20
C TRP A 104 -2.53 4.38 3.68
N MET A 105 -3.41 5.16 4.31
CA MET A 105 -4.73 4.69 4.72
C MET A 105 -5.61 4.30 3.52
N LEU A 106 -5.48 4.96 2.37
CA LEU A 106 -6.16 4.55 1.14
C LEU A 106 -5.69 3.17 0.66
N ILE A 107 -4.38 2.89 0.69
CA ILE A 107 -3.82 1.56 0.38
C ILE A 107 -4.40 0.49 1.31
N VAL A 108 -4.47 0.78 2.62
CA VAL A 108 -5.04 -0.12 3.63
C VAL A 108 -6.55 -0.33 3.43
N ASP A 109 -7.31 0.74 3.19
CA ASP A 109 -8.76 0.70 2.95
C ASP A 109 -9.12 -0.12 1.71
N LYS A 110 -8.32 0.03 0.64
CA LYS A 110 -8.45 -0.73 -0.60
C LYS A 110 -7.85 -2.13 -0.53
N LYS A 111 -7.30 -2.52 0.61
CA LYS A 111 -6.74 -3.86 0.87
C LYS A 111 -5.65 -4.26 -0.12
N VAL A 112 -4.76 -3.35 -0.47
CA VAL A 112 -3.57 -3.69 -1.25
C VAL A 112 -2.56 -4.40 -0.34
N SER A 113 -2.46 -5.72 -0.47
CA SER A 113 -1.51 -6.57 0.26
C SER A 113 -0.19 -6.71 -0.48
N LEU A 114 0.82 -7.27 0.20
CA LEU A 114 1.97 -7.86 -0.48
C LEU A 114 1.49 -8.97 -1.43
N ILE A 115 2.28 -9.25 -2.46
CA ILE A 115 2.12 -10.43 -3.31
C ILE A 115 2.62 -11.63 -2.52
N HIS A 116 1.80 -12.67 -2.39
CA HIS A 116 2.12 -13.89 -1.65
C HIS A 116 2.34 -15.09 -2.58
N GLU A 117 2.87 -16.19 -2.05
CA GLU A 117 3.21 -17.43 -2.78
C GLU A 117 2.05 -17.99 -3.63
N GLY A 118 0.82 -17.93 -3.11
CA GLY A 118 -0.38 -18.34 -3.84
C GLY A 118 -0.79 -17.45 -5.04
N GLU A 119 -0.19 -16.27 -5.21
CA GLU A 119 -0.41 -15.40 -6.39
C GLU A 119 0.76 -15.46 -7.38
N CYS A 120 1.97 -15.72 -6.90
CA CYS A 120 3.19 -15.73 -7.70
C CYS A 120 4.17 -16.76 -7.12
N GLU A 121 4.63 -17.70 -7.94
CA GLU A 121 5.51 -18.79 -7.50
C GLU A 121 6.86 -18.29 -6.98
N GLU A 122 7.40 -17.21 -7.56
CA GLU A 122 8.64 -16.54 -7.12
C GLU A 122 8.50 -15.74 -5.80
N SER A 123 7.35 -15.83 -5.12
CA SER A 123 7.12 -15.13 -3.85
C SER A 123 7.33 -16.05 -2.65
N ASP A 124 8.26 -15.67 -1.77
CA ASP A 124 8.47 -16.33 -0.47
C ASP A 124 7.53 -15.83 0.64
N ILE A 125 6.55 -14.98 0.31
CA ILE A 125 5.68 -14.35 1.30
C ILE A 125 4.45 -15.22 1.54
N THR A 126 4.18 -15.57 2.81
CA THR A 126 2.97 -16.30 3.17
C THR A 126 1.74 -15.40 3.09
N LYS A 127 0.56 -16.01 2.93
CA LYS A 127 -0.70 -15.27 2.91
C LYS A 127 -0.88 -14.44 4.19
N GLU A 128 -0.56 -15.01 5.35
CA GLU A 128 -0.66 -14.33 6.64
C GLU A 128 0.28 -13.13 6.74
N GLU A 129 1.50 -13.24 6.19
CA GLU A 129 2.45 -12.14 6.15
C GLU A 129 1.97 -11.02 5.22
N SER A 130 1.36 -11.36 4.08
CA SER A 130 0.85 -10.37 3.13
C SER A 130 -0.20 -9.44 3.73
N GLU A 131 -1.03 -9.96 4.64
CA GLU A 131 -2.10 -9.24 5.32
C GLU A 131 -1.59 -8.41 6.53
N GLN A 132 -0.35 -8.60 6.98
CA GLN A 132 0.23 -7.78 8.06
C GLN A 132 0.34 -6.29 7.68
N VAL A 133 0.32 -5.98 6.38
CA VAL A 133 0.22 -4.61 5.88
C VAL A 133 -1.00 -3.88 6.43
N PHE A 134 -2.11 -4.59 6.65
CA PHE A 134 -3.37 -4.00 7.15
C PHE A 134 -3.40 -3.84 8.66
N ARG A 135 -2.43 -4.40 9.39
CA ARG A 135 -2.33 -4.23 10.83
C ARG A 135 -1.86 -2.81 11.11
N ILE A 136 -2.84 -1.91 11.23
CA ILE A 136 -2.65 -0.57 11.75
C ILE A 136 -2.04 -0.71 13.14
N GLN A 137 -0.88 -0.09 13.38
CA GLN A 137 -0.35 0.04 14.71
C GLN A 137 -1.28 0.97 15.52
N ILE A 138 -2.35 0.41 16.11
CA ILE A 138 -3.16 1.07 17.14
C ILE A 138 -2.33 1.16 18.43
N PHE A 139 -1.13 1.73 18.36
CA PHE A 139 -0.27 1.90 19.54
C PHE A 139 -0.67 3.13 20.36
N LEU A 140 -1.30 4.12 19.73
CA LEU A 140 -1.62 5.38 20.39
C LEU A 140 -3.08 5.49 20.85
N LEU A 141 -4.06 4.88 20.17
CA LEU A 141 -5.45 4.96 20.62
C LEU A 141 -5.71 4.11 21.86
N SER A 142 -5.12 2.92 22.02
CA SER A 142 -5.38 2.12 23.23
C SER A 142 -4.82 2.78 24.50
N HIS A 143 -3.61 3.35 24.43
CA HIS A 143 -3.01 4.08 25.54
C HIS A 143 -3.65 5.46 25.76
N CYS A 144 -3.94 6.23 24.69
CA CYS A 144 -4.60 7.53 24.85
C CYS A 144 -6.07 7.40 25.28
N ILE A 145 -6.82 6.40 24.83
CA ILE A 145 -8.18 6.15 25.31
C ILE A 145 -8.15 5.73 26.77
N SER A 146 -7.24 4.82 27.16
CA SER A 146 -7.08 4.44 28.57
C SER A 146 -6.68 5.62 29.45
N PHE A 147 -5.75 6.46 28.98
CA PHE A 147 -5.30 7.65 29.69
C PHE A 147 -6.38 8.75 29.73
N TRP A 148 -7.16 8.93 28.67
CA TRP A 148 -8.27 9.88 28.62
C TRP A 148 -9.48 9.43 29.45
N ILE A 149 -9.78 8.13 29.49
CA ILE A 149 -10.76 7.54 30.42
C ILE A 149 -10.29 7.70 31.88
N GLN A 150 -8.99 7.51 32.15
CA GLN A 150 -8.38 7.72 33.48
C GLN A 150 -8.45 9.20 33.91
N LEU A 151 -8.19 10.16 33.01
CA LEU A 151 -8.31 11.58 33.33
C LEU A 151 -9.76 12.06 33.51
N ARG A 152 -10.73 11.45 32.81
CA ARG A 152 -12.13 11.88 32.83
C ARG A 152 -12.96 11.26 33.96
N ASN A 153 -12.54 10.12 34.53
CA ASN A 153 -13.29 9.47 35.60
C ASN A 153 -12.37 8.83 36.67
N PRO A 154 -11.96 9.58 37.71
CA PRO A 154 -11.01 9.12 38.73
C PRO A 154 -11.56 7.99 39.61
N LEU A 155 -12.88 7.76 39.64
CA LEU A 155 -13.48 6.65 40.38
C LEU A 155 -13.10 5.29 39.77
N LEU A 156 -12.88 5.20 38.45
CA LEU A 156 -12.47 3.96 37.80
C LEU A 156 -11.16 3.39 38.36
N TRP A 157 -10.25 4.24 38.85
CA TRP A 157 -8.98 3.80 39.48
C TRP A 157 -9.21 3.09 40.82
N ILE A 158 -10.29 3.45 41.53
CA ILE A 158 -10.66 2.87 42.82
C ILE A 158 -11.40 1.54 42.62
N VAL A 159 -12.23 1.43 41.58
CA VAL A 159 -13.06 0.23 41.35
C VAL A 159 -12.32 -0.87 40.57
N LEU A 160 -11.33 -0.53 39.73
CA LEU A 160 -10.62 -1.51 38.90
C LEU A 160 -9.91 -2.63 39.71
N PRO A 161 -9.21 -2.33 40.82
CA PRO A 161 -8.62 -3.38 41.66
C PRO A 161 -9.66 -4.26 42.36
N LEU A 162 -10.83 -3.69 42.70
CA LEU A 162 -11.95 -4.42 43.32
C LEU A 162 -12.62 -5.38 42.34
N LEU A 163 -12.83 -4.94 41.09
CA LEU A 163 -13.36 -5.78 40.01
C LEU A 163 -12.42 -6.94 39.66
N GLN A 164 -11.10 -6.72 39.67
CA GLN A 164 -10.11 -7.79 39.47
C GLN A 164 -10.12 -8.82 40.60
N LYS A 165 -10.28 -8.38 41.86
CA LYS A 165 -10.43 -9.29 43.01
C LYS A 165 -11.73 -10.10 42.96
N MET A 166 -12.84 -9.50 42.52
CA MET A 166 -14.12 -10.21 42.36
C MET A 166 -14.08 -11.26 41.25
N LYS A 167 -13.36 -10.99 40.15
CA LYS A 167 -13.13 -12.01 39.10
C LYS A 167 -12.28 -13.17 39.61
N LEU A 168 -11.22 -12.94 40.39
CA LEU A 168 -10.43 -14.06 40.94
C LEU A 168 -11.22 -14.94 41.92
N MET A 169 -12.16 -14.38 42.69
CA MET A 169 -12.98 -15.18 43.61
C MET A 169 -14.02 -16.08 42.93
N THR A 170 -14.42 -15.77 41.70
CA THR A 170 -15.37 -16.62 40.93
C THR A 170 -14.69 -17.79 40.22
N TYR A 171 -13.37 -17.81 40.11
CA TYR A 171 -12.59 -18.96 39.59
C TYR A 171 -12.07 -19.90 40.70
N LEU A 172 -12.30 -19.57 41.98
CA LEU A 172 -11.83 -20.32 43.15
C LEU A 172 -12.97 -20.96 43.98
N THR A 173 -14.18 -20.98 43.44
CA THR A 173 -15.35 -21.74 43.93
C THR A 173 -15.82 -22.68 42.84
#